data_AF-A0A9J6FT10-F1
#
_entry.id   AF-A0A9J6FT10-F1
#
_cell.length_a   1.000
_cell.length_b   1.000
_cell.length_c   1.000
_cell.angle_alpha   90.00
_cell.angle_beta   90.00
_cell.angle_gamma   90.00
#
_symmetry.space_group_name_H-M   'P 1'
#
loop_
_entity.id
_entity.type
_entity.pdbx_description
1 polymer ?
#
loop_
_entity_poly.entity_id
_entity_poly.type
_entity_poly.pdbx_seq_one_letter_code
_entity_poly.pdbx_strand_id
1 'polypeptide(L)'
;MSTQKLHEPGISNTVENTEAHRIGQFERLKTSHPGTVTLKRLGYRIHGTMHATTQDIPDCITRALKVAPIPKNMNPTLHYGRRLDTCHNIERIYGNSSYTWYTDAANTSTGGHCAHNPIQQRTITASVLTSPSIEAAEAAIALAVTSSQQDARMNIVSNPQNACRQWASGRIGKTAHRLAIG
;
A
#
# COMPACT_ATOMS: atom_id res chain seq x y z
N MET A 1 24.60 -3.97 39.52
CA MET A 1 24.03 -2.74 40.12
C MET A 1 24.17 -1.63 39.07
N SER A 2 23.12 -1.30 38.34
CA SER A 2 22.21 -0.15 38.58
C SER A 2 22.48 1.01 37.61
N THR A 3 21.81 0.99 36.46
CA THR A 3 21.34 2.19 35.75
C THR A 3 19.84 2.07 35.53
N GLN A 4 19.14 1.71 36.61
CA GLN A 4 17.69 1.76 36.67
C GLN A 4 17.31 3.16 37.16
N LYS A 5 16.81 4.00 36.25
CA LYS A 5 15.92 5.16 36.43
C LYS A 5 16.32 6.29 35.47
N LEU A 6 15.65 6.32 34.32
CA LEU A 6 15.10 7.52 33.64
C LEU A 6 14.56 7.06 32.28
N HIS A 7 13.45 6.33 32.30
CA HIS A 7 12.57 6.19 31.15
C HIS A 7 11.17 6.30 31.69
N GLU A 8 10.70 7.53 31.87
CA GLU A 8 9.28 7.80 32.10
C GLU A 8 8.54 7.43 30.81
N PRO A 9 7.74 6.35 30.80
CA PRO A 9 7.09 5.87 29.58
C PRO A 9 5.90 6.74 29.16
N GLY A 10 5.61 7.83 29.87
CA GLY A 10 4.50 8.74 29.57
C GLY A 10 4.82 9.80 28.52
N ILE A 11 6.05 10.32 28.49
CA ILE A 11 6.40 11.46 27.63
C ILE A 11 6.65 10.98 26.20
N SER A 12 7.44 9.91 26.01
CA SER A 12 7.79 9.38 24.68
C SER A 12 6.56 8.86 23.91
N ASN A 13 5.62 8.21 24.61
CA ASN A 13 4.37 7.70 24.02
C ASN A 13 3.42 8.82 23.57
N THR A 14 3.51 10.01 24.19
CA THR A 14 2.62 11.14 23.88
C THR A 14 3.10 11.90 22.64
N VAL A 15 4.41 12.07 22.45
CA VAL A 15 4.98 12.74 21.26
C VAL A 15 4.78 11.91 19.98
N GLU A 16 5.05 10.60 20.02
CA GLU A 16 4.86 9.72 18.86
C GLU A 16 3.38 9.62 18.42
N ASN A 17 2.44 9.58 19.38
CA ASN A 17 1.01 9.57 19.09
C ASN A 17 0.55 10.87 18.40
N THR A 18 1.14 12.01 18.78
CA THR A 18 0.85 13.32 18.18
C THR A 18 1.31 13.38 16.72
N GLU A 19 2.47 12.78 16.40
CA GLU A 19 3.00 12.72 15.05
C GLU A 19 2.17 11.80 14.14
N ALA A 20 1.80 10.62 14.60
CA ALA A 20 0.94 9.70 13.85
C ALA A 20 -0.45 10.31 13.56
N HIS A 21 -1.05 10.99 14.55
CA HIS A 21 -2.31 11.71 14.37
C HIS A 21 -2.16 12.87 13.39
N ARG A 22 -1.04 13.60 13.47
CA ARG A 22 -0.71 14.68 12.53
C ARG A 22 -0.58 14.15 11.10
N ILE A 23 0.10 13.02 10.89
CA ILE A 23 0.23 12.38 9.57
C ILE A 23 -1.16 11.98 9.03
N GLY A 24 -1.99 11.31 9.85
CA GLY A 24 -3.33 10.89 9.43
C GLY A 24 -4.26 12.07 9.09
N GLN A 25 -4.20 13.15 9.85
CA GLN A 25 -4.95 14.39 9.56
C GLN A 25 -4.39 15.11 8.33
N PHE A 26 -3.07 15.14 8.16
CA PHE A 26 -2.43 15.74 7.00
C PHE A 26 -2.80 15.01 5.70
N GLU A 27 -2.79 13.67 5.69
CA GLU A 27 -3.23 12.88 4.53
C GLU A 27 -4.73 13.07 4.22
N ARG A 28 -5.58 13.21 5.24
CA ARG A 28 -7.01 13.54 5.04
C ARG A 28 -7.21 14.96 4.49
N LEU A 29 -6.40 15.92 4.93
CA LEU A 29 -6.48 17.28 4.43
C LEU A 29 -6.01 17.35 2.97
N LYS A 30 -4.97 16.59 2.60
CA LYS A 30 -4.52 16.47 1.20
C LYS A 30 -5.62 15.96 0.27
N THR A 31 -6.50 15.06 0.70
CA THR A 31 -7.52 14.47 -0.19
C THR A 31 -8.74 15.35 -0.41
N SER A 32 -8.90 16.44 0.35
CA SER A 32 -10.05 17.36 0.22
C SER A 32 -9.62 18.69 -0.41
N HIS A 33 -10.52 19.31 -1.19
CA HIS A 33 -10.26 20.62 -1.80
C HIS A 33 -10.04 21.72 -0.73
N PRO A 34 -10.90 21.87 0.30
CA PRO A 34 -10.65 22.84 1.37
C PRO A 34 -9.38 22.55 2.18
N GLY A 35 -9.07 21.28 2.42
CA GLY A 35 -7.87 20.89 3.15
C GLY A 35 -6.58 21.18 2.38
N THR A 36 -6.56 20.93 1.07
CA THR A 36 -5.44 21.28 0.18
C THR A 36 -5.18 22.79 0.15
N VAL A 37 -6.25 23.60 0.08
CA VAL A 37 -6.14 25.06 0.14
C VAL A 37 -5.57 25.51 1.50
N THR A 38 -6.04 24.92 2.60
CA THR A 38 -5.59 25.24 3.95
C THR A 38 -4.11 24.90 4.16
N LEU A 39 -3.68 23.73 3.70
CA LEU A 39 -2.29 23.28 3.81
C LEU A 39 -1.34 24.11 2.93
N LYS A 40 -1.77 24.55 1.73
CA LYS A 40 -1.00 25.49 0.90
C LYS A 40 -0.83 26.85 1.58
N ARG A 41 -1.90 27.35 2.23
CA ARG A 41 -1.86 28.61 3.00
C ARG A 41 -0.91 28.54 4.19
N LEU A 42 -0.74 27.36 4.78
CA LEU A 42 0.23 27.09 5.85
C LEU A 42 1.67 26.87 5.34
N GLY A 43 1.93 27.05 4.04
CA GLY A 43 3.26 26.96 3.45
C GLY A 43 3.72 25.54 3.13
N TYR A 44 2.86 24.52 3.27
CA TYR A 44 3.22 23.16 2.87
C TYR A 44 3.25 23.03 1.35
N ARG A 45 4.35 22.51 0.82
CA ARG A 45 4.46 22.10 -0.59
C ARG A 45 3.65 20.83 -0.78
N ILE A 46 2.39 20.98 -1.16
CA ILE A 46 1.53 19.87 -1.54
C ILE A 46 1.78 19.59 -3.02
N HIS A 47 2.51 18.51 -3.32
CA HIS A 47 2.47 17.89 -4.64
C HIS A 47 1.02 17.51 -4.86
N GLY A 48 0.39 18.16 -5.84
CA GLY A 48 -1.05 18.13 -5.99
C GLY A 48 -1.58 16.70 -5.95
N THR A 49 -2.61 16.48 -5.15
CA THR A 49 -3.61 15.45 -5.43
C THR A 49 -4.33 15.84 -6.72
N MET A 50 -3.61 15.92 -7.83
CA MET A 50 -4.22 15.62 -9.10
C MET A 50 -4.75 14.22 -8.87
N HIS A 51 -6.07 14.06 -8.85
CA HIS A 51 -6.68 12.74 -8.93
C HIS A 51 -5.96 12.04 -10.08
N ALA A 52 -5.06 11.10 -9.75
CA ALA A 52 -4.36 10.34 -10.76
C ALA A 52 -5.47 9.78 -11.64
N THR A 53 -5.41 10.08 -12.94
CA THR A 53 -6.49 9.75 -13.86
C THR A 53 -6.65 8.23 -13.78
N THR A 54 -7.73 7.77 -13.18
CA THR A 54 -8.00 6.34 -13.03
C THR A 54 -8.58 5.82 -14.33
N GLN A 55 -8.13 4.67 -14.77
CA GLN A 55 -8.62 3.96 -15.93
C GLN A 55 -9.39 2.71 -15.48
N ASP A 56 -10.41 2.37 -16.25
CA ASP A 56 -11.26 1.22 -15.96
C ASP A 56 -10.57 -0.07 -16.40
N ILE A 57 -10.59 -1.07 -15.54
CA ILE A 57 -10.07 -2.41 -15.83
C ILE A 57 -11.16 -3.19 -16.59
N PRO A 58 -10.81 -4.00 -17.61
CA PRO A 58 -11.78 -4.86 -18.30
C PRO A 58 -12.64 -5.71 -17.36
N ASP A 59 -13.93 -5.83 -17.68
CA ASP A 59 -14.94 -6.54 -16.89
C ASP A 59 -14.65 -8.03 -16.66
N CYS A 60 -13.86 -8.66 -17.53
CA CYS A 60 -13.41 -10.03 -17.34
C CYS A 60 -12.46 -10.17 -16.13
N ILE A 61 -11.60 -9.17 -15.91
CA ILE A 61 -10.62 -9.16 -14.81
C ILE A 61 -11.32 -8.77 -13.51
N THR A 62 -12.17 -7.75 -13.52
CA THR A 62 -12.87 -7.29 -12.30
C THR A 62 -13.80 -8.37 -11.73
N ARG A 63 -14.50 -9.13 -12.58
CA ARG A 63 -15.35 -10.25 -12.14
C ARG A 63 -14.56 -11.42 -11.56
N ALA A 64 -13.31 -11.62 -11.99
CA ALA A 64 -12.44 -12.66 -11.46
C ALA A 64 -11.73 -12.24 -10.17
N LEU A 65 -11.61 -10.92 -9.92
CA LEU A 65 -10.90 -10.38 -8.77
C LEU A 65 -11.68 -10.62 -7.47
N LYS A 66 -11.01 -11.23 -6.49
CA LYS A 66 -11.52 -11.36 -5.11
C LYS A 66 -10.56 -10.67 -4.16
N VAL A 67 -11.00 -9.58 -3.55
CA VAL A 67 -10.22 -8.85 -2.55
C VAL A 67 -10.70 -9.22 -1.15
N ALA A 68 -9.78 -9.70 -0.31
CA ALA A 68 -10.10 -10.06 1.06
C ALA A 68 -10.60 -8.83 1.86
N PRO A 69 -11.47 -9.03 2.87
CA PRO A 69 -11.92 -7.95 3.74
C PRO A 69 -10.74 -7.19 4.34
N ILE A 70 -10.69 -5.89 4.05
CA ILE A 70 -9.56 -5.07 4.43
C ILE A 70 -9.75 -4.56 5.88
N PRO A 71 -8.85 -4.89 6.84
CA PRO A 71 -9.05 -4.53 8.24
C PRO A 71 -9.16 -3.02 8.43
N LYS A 72 -10.26 -2.54 9.01
CA LYS A 72 -10.42 -1.11 9.32
C LYS A 72 -9.65 -0.73 10.59
N ASN A 73 -9.10 0.48 10.63
CA ASN A 73 -8.53 1.11 11.84
C ASN A 73 -7.36 0.33 12.49
N MET A 74 -6.33 -0.03 11.72
CA MET A 74 -5.14 -0.70 12.26
C MET A 74 -4.02 0.30 12.52
N ASN A 75 -3.93 0.82 13.76
CA ASN A 75 -2.82 1.66 14.19
C ASN A 75 -1.49 0.85 14.17
N PRO A 76 -0.41 1.39 13.57
CA PRO A 76 0.83 0.64 13.31
C PRO A 76 1.61 0.25 14.56
N THR A 77 1.47 0.99 15.67
CA THR A 77 2.20 0.78 16.93
C THR A 77 1.33 0.13 18.01
N LEU A 78 0.07 0.57 18.17
CA LEU A 78 -0.84 0.06 19.20
C LEU A 78 -1.38 -1.36 18.91
N HIS A 79 -1.30 -1.82 17.66
CA HIS A 79 -1.85 -3.11 17.24
C HIS A 79 -0.79 -4.06 16.70
N TYR A 80 0.43 -3.98 17.22
CA TYR A 80 1.54 -4.84 16.81
C TYR A 80 1.19 -6.34 16.85
N GLY A 81 0.60 -6.83 17.95
CA GLY A 81 0.16 -8.22 18.07
C GLY A 81 -0.84 -8.63 16.97
N ARG A 82 -1.85 -7.79 16.73
CA ARG A 82 -2.83 -8.02 15.65
C ARG A 82 -2.20 -8.02 14.25
N ARG A 83 -1.16 -7.20 14.03
CA ARG A 83 -0.40 -7.18 12.78
C ARG A 83 0.41 -8.46 12.61
N LEU A 84 1.06 -8.94 13.67
CA LEU A 84 1.74 -10.25 13.67
C LEU A 84 0.78 -11.39 13.38
N ASP A 85 -0.36 -11.44 14.07
CA ASP A 85 -1.39 -12.46 13.83
C ASP A 85 -1.92 -12.42 12.40
N THR A 86 -2.06 -11.20 11.84
CA THR A 86 -2.45 -11.03 10.44
C THR A 86 -1.38 -11.58 9.50
N CYS A 87 -0.09 -11.28 9.75
CA CYS A 87 1.02 -11.82 8.97
C CYS A 87 1.06 -13.34 9.04
N HIS A 88 0.99 -13.93 10.24
CA HIS A 88 0.94 -15.39 10.42
C HIS A 88 -0.26 -16.01 9.72
N ASN A 89 -1.42 -15.35 9.75
CA ASN A 89 -2.60 -15.85 9.07
C ASN A 89 -2.45 -15.79 7.54
N ILE A 90 -1.89 -14.71 7.00
CA ILE A 90 -1.59 -14.58 5.57
C ILE A 90 -0.58 -15.65 5.15
N GLU A 91 0.50 -15.84 5.91
CA GLU A 91 1.51 -16.86 5.66
C GLU A 91 0.91 -18.27 5.71
N ARG A 92 0.08 -18.56 6.71
CA ARG A 92 -0.62 -19.84 6.85
C ARG A 92 -1.55 -20.14 5.66
N ILE A 93 -2.25 -19.13 5.13
CA ILE A 93 -3.22 -19.31 4.03
C ILE A 93 -2.52 -19.32 2.67
N TYR A 94 -1.55 -18.44 2.45
CA TYR A 94 -0.98 -18.17 1.12
C TYR A 94 0.49 -18.51 0.98
N GLY A 95 1.23 -18.72 2.07
CA GLY A 95 2.69 -18.89 2.08
C GLY A 95 3.19 -20.13 1.34
N ASN A 96 2.41 -21.22 1.36
CA ASN A 96 2.76 -22.47 0.67
C ASN A 96 2.25 -22.55 -0.79
N SER A 97 1.64 -21.49 -1.32
CA SER A 97 1.11 -21.49 -2.67
C SER A 97 2.13 -20.92 -3.66
N SER A 98 2.47 -21.70 -4.69
CA SER A 98 3.33 -21.27 -5.80
C SER A 98 2.70 -20.17 -6.66
N TYR A 99 1.43 -19.85 -6.47
CA TYR A 99 0.69 -18.79 -7.14
C TYR A 99 0.62 -17.49 -6.34
N THR A 100 1.31 -17.42 -5.19
CA THR A 100 1.27 -16.25 -4.31
C THR A 100 2.41 -15.28 -4.60
N TRP A 101 2.05 -14.04 -4.88
CA TRP A 101 2.97 -12.92 -5.10
C TRP A 101 2.80 -11.87 -3.99
N TYR A 102 3.91 -11.50 -3.36
CA TYR A 102 3.99 -10.43 -2.38
C TYR A 102 4.49 -9.18 -3.07
N THR A 103 3.78 -8.06 -2.88
CA THR A 103 4.10 -6.80 -3.54
C THR A 103 4.52 -5.76 -2.52
N ASP A 104 5.53 -4.97 -2.88
CA ASP A 104 5.92 -3.80 -2.11
C ASP A 104 6.32 -2.66 -3.04
N ALA A 105 6.21 -1.44 -2.53
CA ALA A 105 6.58 -0.24 -3.26
C ALA A 105 7.35 0.72 -2.36
N ALA A 106 8.52 1.14 -2.83
CA ALA A 106 9.36 2.12 -2.18
C ALA A 106 9.18 3.49 -2.86
N ASN A 107 8.93 4.49 -2.03
CA ASN A 107 8.87 5.89 -2.47
C ASN A 107 10.29 6.46 -2.61
N THR A 108 10.99 6.05 -3.67
CA THR A 108 12.30 6.59 -4.06
C THR A 108 12.13 7.69 -5.12
N SER A 109 13.18 8.46 -5.39
CA SER A 109 13.17 9.48 -6.46
C SER A 109 12.82 8.91 -7.84
N THR A 110 13.02 7.60 -8.04
CA THR A 110 12.71 6.88 -9.28
C THR A 110 11.44 6.02 -9.20
N GLY A 111 10.84 5.87 -8.01
CA GLY A 111 9.69 5.00 -7.72
C GLY A 111 10.03 3.52 -7.90
N GLY A 112 10.40 2.83 -6.81
CA GLY A 112 10.77 1.41 -6.85
C GLY A 112 9.59 0.50 -6.53
N HIS A 113 9.36 -0.52 -7.36
CA HIS A 113 8.26 -1.48 -7.21
C HIS A 113 8.82 -2.90 -7.25
N CYS A 114 8.28 -3.79 -6.43
CA CYS A 114 8.71 -5.18 -6.34
C CYS A 114 7.51 -6.12 -6.26
N ALA A 115 7.59 -7.24 -6.97
CA ALA A 115 6.74 -8.40 -6.83
C ALA A 115 7.62 -9.64 -6.61
N HIS A 116 7.39 -10.36 -5.53
CA HIS A 116 8.19 -11.51 -5.12
C HIS A 116 7.31 -12.76 -4.91
N ASN A 117 7.73 -13.88 -5.48
CA ASN A 117 7.15 -15.19 -5.26
C ASN A 117 8.20 -16.08 -4.57
N PRO A 118 8.03 -16.38 -3.27
CA PRO A 118 9.04 -17.09 -2.49
C PRO A 118 9.18 -18.56 -2.90
N ILE A 119 8.08 -19.22 -3.29
CA ILE A 119 8.07 -20.64 -3.67
C ILE A 119 8.74 -20.85 -5.03
N GLN A 120 8.46 -19.97 -6.00
CA GLN A 120 9.11 -20.01 -7.31
C GLN A 120 10.49 -19.34 -7.30
N GLN A 121 10.90 -18.71 -6.19
CA GLN A 121 12.12 -17.90 -6.06
C GLN A 121 12.24 -16.83 -7.15
N ARG A 122 11.11 -16.22 -7.53
CA ARG A 122 11.07 -15.18 -8.56
C ARG A 122 10.90 -13.82 -7.91
N THR A 123 11.71 -12.88 -8.34
CA THR A 123 11.61 -11.47 -7.94
C THR A 123 11.62 -10.63 -9.19
N ILE A 124 10.64 -9.74 -9.31
CA ILE A 124 10.52 -8.82 -10.43
C ILE A 124 10.45 -7.42 -9.84
N THR A 125 11.30 -6.55 -10.36
CA THR A 125 11.42 -5.17 -9.91
C THR A 125 11.23 -4.22 -11.08
N ALA A 126 10.57 -3.09 -10.84
CA ALA A 126 10.43 -2.03 -11.81
C ALA A 126 10.71 -0.68 -11.16
N SER A 127 11.31 0.23 -11.93
CA SER A 127 11.50 1.62 -11.54
C SER A 127 10.58 2.47 -12.40
N VAL A 128 9.43 2.83 -11.85
CA VAL A 128 8.47 3.68 -12.55
C VAL A 128 8.11 4.84 -11.64
N LEU A 129 8.27 6.05 -12.17
CA LEU A 129 7.90 7.26 -11.45
C LEU A 129 6.41 7.21 -11.13
N THR A 130 6.09 7.22 -9.84
CA THR A 130 4.73 7.20 -9.30
C THR A 130 4.59 8.31 -8.28
N SER A 131 3.41 8.90 -8.18
CA SER A 131 3.07 9.98 -7.27
C SER A 131 1.56 9.98 -7.09
N PRO A 132 0.93 9.67 -5.93
CA PRO A 132 1.38 9.40 -4.56
C PRO A 132 1.59 7.89 -4.23
N SER A 133 1.78 7.54 -2.94
CA SER A 133 2.04 6.15 -2.46
C SER A 133 1.01 5.10 -2.90
N ILE A 134 -0.24 5.53 -3.17
CA ILE A 134 -1.29 4.64 -3.69
C ILE A 134 -0.93 4.17 -5.11
N GLU A 135 -0.49 5.08 -5.98
CA GLU A 135 -0.11 4.74 -7.36
C GLU A 135 1.10 3.79 -7.39
N ALA A 136 2.05 3.98 -6.47
CA ALA A 136 3.20 3.09 -6.31
C ALA A 136 2.76 1.66 -5.96
N ALA A 137 1.85 1.54 -4.99
CA ALA A 137 1.32 0.24 -4.60
C ALA A 137 0.46 -0.42 -5.70
N GLU A 138 -0.34 0.37 -6.42
CA GLU A 138 -1.08 -0.12 -7.59
C GLU A 138 -0.14 -0.63 -8.68
N ALA A 139 0.98 0.05 -8.92
CA ALA A 139 1.99 -0.36 -9.89
C ALA A 139 2.70 -1.66 -9.47
N ALA A 140 3.01 -1.83 -8.18
CA ALA A 140 3.55 -3.09 -7.67
C ALA A 140 2.56 -4.26 -7.81
N ILE A 141 1.25 -4.02 -7.58
CA ILE A 141 0.19 -5.01 -7.86
C ILE A 141 0.15 -5.33 -9.36
N ALA A 142 0.15 -4.33 -10.23
CA ALA A 142 0.18 -4.53 -11.67
C ALA A 142 1.39 -5.38 -12.11
N LEU A 143 2.56 -5.12 -11.53
CA LEU A 143 3.77 -5.89 -11.79
C LEU A 143 3.59 -7.38 -11.47
N ALA A 144 2.96 -7.71 -10.33
CA ALA A 144 2.62 -9.09 -9.99
C ALA A 144 1.63 -9.71 -10.99
N VAL A 145 0.57 -8.97 -11.38
CA VAL A 145 -0.42 -9.42 -12.37
C VAL A 145 0.24 -9.79 -13.70
N THR A 146 1.10 -8.92 -14.23
CA THR A 146 1.79 -9.14 -15.51
C THR A 146 2.71 -10.36 -15.43
N SER A 147 3.35 -10.55 -14.27
CA SER A 147 4.31 -11.62 -14.03
C SER A 147 3.69 -13.01 -13.91
N SER A 148 2.38 -13.07 -13.67
CA SER A 148 1.61 -14.30 -13.48
C SER A 148 0.55 -14.51 -14.57
N GLN A 149 0.60 -13.80 -15.70
CA GLN A 149 -0.44 -13.90 -16.75
C GLN A 149 -0.65 -15.33 -17.28
N GLN A 150 0.39 -16.16 -17.21
CA GLN A 150 0.34 -17.56 -17.65
C GLN A 150 -0.28 -18.49 -16.58
N ASP A 151 -0.46 -18.01 -15.35
CA ASP A 151 -1.02 -18.80 -14.27
C ASP A 151 -2.55 -18.77 -14.30
N ALA A 152 -3.18 -19.94 -14.24
CA ALA A 152 -4.64 -20.05 -14.20
C ALA A 152 -5.27 -19.47 -12.91
N ARG A 153 -4.44 -19.25 -11.87
CA ARG A 153 -4.82 -18.68 -10.57
C ARG A 153 -3.66 -17.86 -10.03
N MET A 154 -3.98 -16.79 -9.30
CA MET A 154 -3.00 -15.94 -8.65
C MET A 154 -3.55 -15.42 -7.32
N ASN A 155 -2.69 -15.35 -6.31
CA ASN A 155 -2.93 -14.60 -5.07
C ASN A 155 -1.94 -13.44 -5.00
N ILE A 156 -2.42 -12.21 -4.85
CA ILE A 156 -1.56 -11.05 -4.61
C ILE A 156 -1.75 -10.59 -3.17
N VAL A 157 -0.65 -10.48 -2.43
CA VAL A 157 -0.60 -9.93 -1.08
C VAL A 157 0.04 -8.56 -1.14
N SER A 158 -0.73 -7.52 -0.81
CA SER A 158 -0.28 -6.13 -0.80
C SER A 158 -0.69 -5.42 0.48
N ASN A 159 0.14 -4.47 0.93
CA ASN A 159 -0.01 -3.81 2.22
C ASN A 159 -0.94 -2.56 2.17
N PRO A 160 -0.87 -1.67 1.16
CA PRO A 160 -1.70 -0.47 1.16
C PRO A 160 -3.15 -0.78 0.82
N GLN A 161 -3.98 -0.71 1.85
CA GLN A 161 -5.42 -0.96 1.78
C GLN A 161 -6.15 -0.19 0.66
N ASN A 162 -5.74 1.05 0.40
CA ASN A 162 -6.39 1.87 -0.62
C ASN A 162 -6.11 1.37 -2.03
N ALA A 163 -4.90 0.85 -2.31
CA ALA A 163 -4.59 0.23 -3.59
C ALA A 163 -5.44 -1.03 -3.82
N CYS A 164 -5.57 -1.88 -2.79
CA CYS A 164 -6.46 -3.05 -2.86
C CYS A 164 -7.93 -2.64 -3.11
N ARG A 165 -8.40 -1.53 -2.52
CA ARG A 165 -9.75 -1.00 -2.77
C ARG A 165 -9.93 -0.47 -4.19
N GLN A 166 -8.94 0.22 -4.74
CA GLN A 166 -8.98 0.70 -6.12
C GLN A 166 -9.05 -0.46 -7.12
N TRP A 167 -8.19 -1.46 -6.97
CA TRP A 167 -8.28 -2.69 -7.74
C TRP A 167 -9.65 -3.38 -7.59
N ALA A 168 -10.18 -3.49 -6.37
CA ALA A 168 -11.52 -4.06 -6.13
C ALA A 168 -12.64 -3.26 -6.81
N SER A 169 -12.48 -1.94 -6.95
CA SER A 169 -13.46 -1.07 -7.61
C SER A 169 -13.40 -1.13 -9.14
N GLY A 170 -12.42 -1.83 -9.70
CA GLY A 170 -12.21 -1.92 -11.14
C GLY A 170 -11.60 -0.67 -11.77
N ARG A 171 -11.03 0.25 -10.96
CA ARG A 171 -10.44 1.50 -11.44
C ARG A 171 -9.08 1.70 -10.78
N ILE A 172 -8.04 1.82 -11.60
CA ILE A 172 -6.64 1.93 -11.15
C ILE A 172 -5.93 3.09 -11.84
N GLY A 173 -4.82 3.57 -11.26
CA GLY A 173 -4.01 4.62 -11.86
C GLY A 173 -3.44 4.24 -13.23
N LYS A 174 -3.22 5.25 -14.08
CA LYS A 174 -2.69 5.11 -15.45
C LYS A 174 -1.42 4.26 -15.54
N THR A 175 -0.52 4.39 -14.57
CA THR A 175 0.73 3.62 -14.52
C THR A 175 0.47 2.13 -14.33
N ALA A 176 -0.36 1.78 -13.34
CA ALA A 176 -0.76 0.40 -13.08
C ALA A 176 -1.54 -0.20 -14.26
N HIS A 177 -2.43 0.58 -14.87
CA HIS A 177 -3.18 0.15 -16.05
C HIS A 177 -2.24 -0.19 -17.22
N ARG A 178 -1.24 0.65 -17.50
CA ARG A 178 -0.27 0.38 -18.56
C ARG A 178 0.54 -0.89 -18.31
N LEU A 179 0.90 -1.16 -17.07
CA LEU A 179 1.67 -2.37 -16.72
C LEU A 179 0.83 -3.65 -16.84
N ALA A 180 -0.42 -3.61 -16.39
CA ALA A 180 -1.27 -4.79 -16.29
C ALA A 180 -2.05 -5.13 -17.57
N ILE A 181 -2.43 -4.11 -18.35
CA ILE A 181 -3.37 -4.23 -19.49
C ILE A 181 -2.72 -3.83 -20.82
N GLY A 182 -1.73 -2.92 -20.78
CA GLY A 182 -1.01 -2.45 -21.98
C GLY A 182 -0.04 -3.49 -22.50
#